data_AF-A0A7M1UTQ5-F1
#
_entry.id   AF-A0A7M1UTQ5-F1
#
_cell.length_a   1.000
_cell.length_b   1.000
_cell.length_c   1.000
_cell.angle_alpha   90.00
_cell.angle_beta   90.00
_cell.angle_gamma   90.00
#
_symmetry.space_group_name_H-M   'P 1'
#
loop_
_entity.id
_entity.type
_entity.pdbx_description
1 polymer ?
#
loop_
_entity_poly.entity_id
_entity_poly.type
_entity_poly.pdbx_seq_one_letter_code
_entity_poly.pdbx_strand_id
1 'polypeptide(L)'
;MRVTGFKPLDELVSPVEKHWSIEFYGDPSILFPLIHYTIASRSSSSRVYLVHNVEFGGLHTPLLVRLCRIFECRMDNIMVSRSFRLNDTVKILEDLAAEKDSVVVLVFPYNYLPSDPSKYSEATRITGLLSRISVFNQVVIFNTVSRYGYFMPEGGSMHHHAVKIIVRVMRRNGRVVSQIVKHPVKNEGVRVFSERLLEAGVVARGSRSLLAWIRS
;
A
#
# COMPACT_ATOMS: atom_id res chain seq x y z
N MET A 1 -2.39 -12.03 -9.87
CA MET A 1 -2.18 -10.57 -10.03
C MET A 1 -1.12 -10.12 -9.03
N ARG A 2 -0.18 -9.23 -9.41
CA ARG A 2 0.78 -8.65 -8.46
C ARG A 2 0.13 -7.45 -7.76
N VAL A 3 0.12 -7.43 -6.42
CA VAL A 3 -0.44 -6.33 -5.62
C VAL A 3 0.69 -5.43 -5.15
N THR A 4 1.64 -5.99 -4.40
CA THR A 4 2.79 -5.28 -3.84
C THR A 4 4.06 -5.46 -4.67
N GLY A 5 4.12 -6.51 -5.52
CA GLY A 5 5.37 -6.89 -6.18
C GLY A 5 6.36 -7.61 -5.26
N PHE A 6 6.04 -7.73 -3.97
CA PHE A 6 6.81 -8.51 -3.01
C PHE A 6 6.20 -9.91 -2.87
N LYS A 7 6.85 -10.90 -3.50
CA LYS A 7 6.31 -12.26 -3.69
C LYS A 7 5.69 -12.89 -2.43
N PRO A 8 6.32 -12.87 -1.23
CA PRO A 8 5.73 -13.48 -0.03
C PRO A 8 4.35 -12.88 0.34
N LEU A 9 4.14 -11.58 0.11
CA LEU A 9 2.86 -10.93 0.39
C LEU A 9 1.85 -11.18 -0.73
N ASP A 10 2.27 -11.10 -1.99
CA ASP A 10 1.40 -11.36 -3.14
C ASP A 10 0.83 -12.79 -3.11
N GLU A 11 1.64 -13.77 -2.69
CA GLU A 11 1.17 -15.16 -2.48
C GLU A 11 0.22 -15.28 -1.28
N LEU A 12 0.46 -14.52 -0.21
CA LEU A 12 -0.42 -14.52 0.97
C LEU A 12 -1.81 -14.00 0.61
N VAL A 13 -1.90 -12.88 -0.12
CA VAL A 13 -3.19 -12.23 -0.45
C VAL A 13 -3.90 -12.83 -1.67
N SER A 14 -3.24 -13.65 -2.48
CA SER A 14 -3.87 -14.29 -3.65
C SER A 14 -4.94 -15.30 -3.23
N PRO A 15 -6.14 -15.35 -3.85
CA PRO A 15 -6.56 -14.61 -5.04
C PRO A 15 -7.01 -13.18 -4.75
N VAL A 16 -6.79 -12.28 -5.70
CA VAL A 16 -7.18 -10.86 -5.64
C VAL A 16 -7.85 -10.45 -6.93
N GLU A 17 -9.00 -9.80 -6.84
CA GLU A 17 -9.68 -9.20 -7.99
C GLU A 17 -9.17 -7.78 -8.29
N LYS A 18 -9.39 -7.33 -9.53
CA LYS A 18 -8.83 -6.09 -10.07
C LYS A 18 -9.18 -4.86 -9.23
N HIS A 19 -10.40 -4.75 -8.72
CA HIS A 19 -10.91 -3.55 -8.03
C HIS A 19 -11.06 -3.75 -6.51
N TRP A 20 -10.36 -4.72 -5.92
CA TRP A 20 -10.39 -4.88 -4.47
C TRP A 20 -9.54 -3.83 -3.76
N SER A 21 -10.03 -3.40 -2.60
CA SER A 21 -9.28 -2.66 -1.59
C SER A 21 -8.50 -3.64 -0.71
N ILE A 22 -7.18 -3.43 -0.61
CA ILE A 22 -6.25 -4.29 0.11
C ILE A 22 -5.46 -3.43 1.08
N GLU A 23 -5.50 -3.76 2.36
CA GLU A 23 -4.81 -3.03 3.41
C GLU A 23 -3.70 -3.86 4.04
N PHE A 24 -2.52 -3.24 4.15
CA PHE A 24 -1.39 -3.70 4.94
C PHE A 24 -1.19 -2.73 6.10
N TYR A 25 -1.26 -3.21 7.34
CA TYR A 25 -1.08 -2.34 8.50
C TYR A 25 -0.13 -2.93 9.54
N GLY A 26 0.53 -2.06 10.31
CA GLY A 26 1.49 -2.48 11.32
C GLY A 26 2.71 -1.58 11.42
N ASP A 27 3.90 -2.18 11.45
CA ASP A 27 5.17 -1.49 11.66
C ASP A 27 5.56 -0.60 10.46
N PRO A 28 5.58 0.74 10.59
CA PRO A 28 5.90 1.66 9.50
C PRO A 28 7.26 1.39 8.84
N SER A 29 8.26 0.92 9.61
CA SER A 29 9.59 0.64 9.07
C SER A 29 9.61 -0.54 8.09
N ILE A 30 8.59 -1.41 8.13
CA ILE A 30 8.38 -2.47 7.14
C ILE A 30 7.46 -1.99 6.01
N LEU A 31 6.42 -1.22 6.35
CA LEU A 31 5.45 -0.73 5.36
C LEU A 31 6.07 0.23 4.36
N PHE A 32 6.98 1.12 4.76
CA PHE A 32 7.65 2.04 3.84
C PHE A 32 8.39 1.32 2.71
N PRO A 33 9.29 0.34 2.94
CA PRO A 33 9.83 -0.47 1.87
C PRO A 33 8.76 -1.08 0.95
N LEU A 34 7.70 -1.67 1.52
CA LEU A 34 6.61 -2.29 0.75
C LEU A 34 5.84 -1.30 -0.14
N ILE A 35 5.67 -0.05 0.30
CA ILE A 35 5.11 1.04 -0.52
C ILE A 35 5.94 1.22 -1.80
N HIS A 36 7.28 1.26 -1.68
CA HIS A 36 8.16 1.41 -2.84
C HIS A 36 8.10 0.22 -3.80
N TYR A 37 8.06 -1.01 -3.26
CA TYR A 37 7.84 -2.22 -4.08
C TYR A 37 6.52 -2.12 -4.85
N THR A 38 5.46 -1.71 -4.17
CA THR A 38 4.12 -1.59 -4.75
C THR A 38 4.12 -0.59 -5.89
N ILE A 39 4.64 0.62 -5.66
CA ILE A 39 4.71 1.66 -6.69
C ILE A 39 5.52 1.17 -7.89
N ALA A 40 6.76 0.70 -7.67
CA ALA A 40 7.66 0.28 -8.74
C ALA A 40 7.13 -0.92 -9.52
N SER A 41 6.48 -1.88 -8.86
CA SER A 41 5.94 -3.06 -9.52
C SER A 41 4.70 -2.74 -10.35
N ARG A 42 3.78 -1.92 -9.81
CA ARG A 42 2.50 -1.61 -10.45
C ARG A 42 2.65 -0.60 -11.60
N SER A 43 3.59 0.34 -11.50
CA SER A 43 3.85 1.36 -12.53
C SER A 43 4.33 0.79 -13.87
N SER A 44 4.81 -0.46 -13.91
CA SER A 44 5.17 -1.15 -15.16
C SER A 44 3.97 -1.33 -16.11
N SER A 45 2.75 -1.42 -15.58
CA SER A 45 1.55 -1.82 -16.32
C SER A 45 0.30 -0.98 -16.06
N SER A 46 0.31 -0.09 -15.06
CA SER A 46 -0.83 0.75 -14.72
C SER A 46 -0.38 2.12 -14.24
N ARG A 47 -1.24 3.13 -14.38
CA ARG A 47 -1.03 4.42 -13.71
C ARG A 47 -1.18 4.23 -12.20
N VAL A 48 -0.23 4.77 -11.44
CA VAL A 48 -0.16 4.66 -9.98
C VAL A 48 -0.28 6.04 -9.38
N TYR A 49 -1.34 6.26 -8.60
CA TYR A 49 -1.53 7.47 -7.81
C TYR A 49 -1.14 7.18 -6.36
N LEU A 50 -0.05 7.78 -5.91
CA LEU A 50 0.39 7.71 -4.52
C LEU A 50 -0.16 8.90 -3.74
N VAL A 51 -0.95 8.63 -2.72
CA VAL A 51 -1.44 9.62 -1.74
C VAL A 51 -0.68 9.41 -0.44
N HIS A 52 0.21 10.35 -0.12
CA HIS A 52 1.16 10.23 0.99
C HIS A 52 0.80 11.17 2.14
N ASN A 53 0.24 10.64 3.24
CA ASN A 53 -0.22 11.44 4.37
C ASN A 53 0.81 11.43 5.52
N VAL A 54 2.04 11.82 5.19
CA VAL A 54 3.15 11.96 6.14
C VAL A 54 3.85 13.28 5.84
N GLU A 55 4.06 14.08 6.89
CA GLU A 55 4.65 15.41 6.77
C GLU A 55 6.07 15.35 6.19
N PHE A 56 6.89 14.44 6.72
CA PHE A 56 8.31 14.32 6.35
C PHE A 56 8.74 12.85 6.16
N GLY A 57 9.64 12.63 5.21
CA GLY A 57 10.22 11.31 4.94
C GLY A 57 9.28 10.35 4.20
N GLY A 58 9.49 9.04 4.42
CA GLY A 58 8.65 7.96 3.92
C GLY A 58 8.86 7.54 2.46
N LEU A 59 9.33 8.45 1.61
CA LEU A 59 9.71 8.16 0.22
C LEU A 59 11.23 8.29 0.03
N HIS A 60 11.87 7.15 -0.24
CA HIS A 60 13.28 7.00 -0.55
C HIS A 60 13.48 6.86 -2.06
N THR A 61 13.70 7.99 -2.74
CA THR A 61 13.92 8.03 -4.19
C THR A 61 15.01 7.07 -4.68
N PRO A 62 16.19 6.92 -4.01
CA PRO A 62 17.21 5.98 -4.45
C PRO A 62 16.72 4.51 -4.44
N LEU A 63 15.96 4.12 -3.42
CA LEU A 63 15.35 2.79 -3.35
C LEU A 63 14.32 2.61 -4.46
N LEU A 64 13.46 3.62 -4.67
CA LEU A 64 12.46 3.57 -5.75
C LEU A 64 13.14 3.37 -7.11
N VAL A 65 14.16 4.17 -7.44
CA VAL A 65 14.91 4.06 -8.71
C VAL A 65 15.52 2.67 -8.87
N ARG A 66 16.11 2.10 -7.82
CA ARG A 66 16.65 0.73 -7.86
C ARG A 66 15.56 -0.29 -8.14
N LEU A 67 14.41 -0.21 -7.47
CA LEU A 67 13.28 -1.10 -7.70
C LEU A 67 12.67 -0.90 -9.09
N CYS A 68 12.61 0.33 -9.59
CA CYS A 68 12.14 0.65 -10.93
C CYS A 68 12.99 -0.03 -12.01
N ARG A 69 14.30 -0.15 -11.81
CA ARG A 69 15.19 -0.93 -12.70
C ARG A 69 14.89 -2.42 -12.66
N ILE A 70 14.53 -2.96 -11.50
CA ILE A 70 14.21 -4.39 -11.32
C ILE A 70 12.85 -4.73 -11.93
N PHE A 71 11.85 -3.85 -11.77
CA PHE A 71 10.47 -4.07 -12.20
C PHE A 71 10.13 -3.47 -13.57
N GLU A 72 11.10 -2.86 -14.25
CA GLU A 72 10.88 -2.18 -15.54
C GLU A 72 9.76 -1.12 -15.45
N CYS A 73 9.80 -0.32 -14.38
CA CYS A 73 8.84 0.73 -14.11
C CYS A 73 8.86 1.82 -15.19
N ARG A 74 7.68 2.35 -15.52
CA ARG A 74 7.52 3.60 -16.26
C ARG A 74 7.28 4.73 -15.28
N MET A 75 8.25 5.63 -15.14
CA MET A 75 8.16 6.72 -14.15
C MET A 75 7.00 7.68 -14.45
N ASP A 76 6.65 7.89 -15.71
CA ASP A 76 5.51 8.72 -16.14
C ASP A 76 4.16 8.20 -15.64
N ASN A 77 4.10 6.92 -15.25
CA ASN A 77 2.90 6.33 -14.65
C ASN A 77 2.76 6.65 -13.16
N ILE A 78 3.78 7.23 -12.50
CA ILE A 78 3.76 7.46 -11.05
C ILE A 78 3.41 8.92 -10.78
N MET A 79 2.21 9.15 -10.25
CA MET A 79 1.76 10.46 -9.78
C MET A 79 1.82 10.48 -8.25
N VAL A 80 2.47 11.48 -7.67
CA VAL A 80 2.63 11.60 -6.21
C VAL A 80 1.92 12.85 -5.71
N SER A 81 1.02 12.66 -4.74
CA SER A 81 0.36 13.74 -4.01
C SER A 81 0.65 13.57 -2.52
N ARG A 82 1.13 14.63 -1.88
CA ARG A 82 1.36 14.65 -0.43
C ARG A 82 0.28 15.49 0.23
N SER A 83 -0.32 14.97 1.30
CA SER A 83 -1.25 15.72 2.13
C SER A 83 -0.58 16.07 3.46
N PHE A 84 -0.91 17.24 3.99
CA PHE A 84 -0.43 17.71 5.30
C PHE A 84 -1.57 17.92 6.28
N ARG A 85 -2.81 17.97 5.78
CA ARG A 85 -4.03 18.11 6.55
C ARG A 85 -5.09 17.13 6.05
N LEU A 86 -6.06 16.86 6.91
CA LEU A 86 -7.20 16.02 6.60
C LEU A 86 -7.95 16.47 5.33
N ASN A 87 -8.22 17.78 5.21
CA ASN A 87 -8.92 18.33 4.04
C ASN A 87 -8.14 18.15 2.72
N ASP A 88 -6.81 18.12 2.78
CA ASP A 88 -5.99 17.89 1.59
C ASP A 88 -6.17 16.44 1.12
N THR A 89 -6.16 15.48 2.06
CA THR A 89 -6.44 14.07 1.77
C THR A 89 -7.82 13.90 1.15
N VAL A 90 -8.84 14.54 1.71
CA VAL A 90 -10.21 14.47 1.19
C VAL A 90 -10.29 15.01 -0.25
N LYS A 91 -9.71 16.17 -0.53
CA LYS A 91 -9.69 16.75 -1.88
C LYS A 91 -8.98 15.85 -2.89
N ILE A 92 -7.81 15.33 -2.54
CA ILE A 92 -7.06 14.41 -3.40
C ILE A 92 -7.91 13.17 -3.71
N LEU A 93 -8.60 12.61 -2.72
CA LEU A 93 -9.48 11.44 -2.92
C LEU A 93 -10.71 11.78 -3.77
N GLU A 94 -11.27 12.98 -3.66
CA GLU A 94 -12.37 13.45 -4.51
C GLU A 94 -11.93 13.53 -5.98
N ASP A 95 -10.74 14.08 -6.25
CA ASP A 95 -10.17 14.15 -7.60
C ASP A 95 -9.92 12.74 -8.16
N LEU A 96 -9.35 11.85 -7.35
CA LEU A 96 -9.08 10.46 -7.75
C LEU A 96 -10.35 9.63 -7.99
N ALA A 97 -11.52 10.05 -7.50
CA ALA A 97 -12.78 9.36 -7.77
C ALA A 97 -13.23 9.50 -9.23
N ALA A 98 -12.66 10.44 -10.00
CA ALA A 98 -12.89 10.59 -11.43
C ALA A 98 -11.99 9.66 -12.27
N GLU A 99 -10.87 9.21 -11.72
CA GLU A 99 -9.92 8.33 -12.38
C GLU A 99 -10.42 6.88 -12.44
N LYS A 100 -10.04 6.16 -13.48
CA LYS A 100 -10.46 4.76 -13.72
C LYS A 100 -9.30 3.91 -14.19
N ASP A 101 -9.39 2.60 -13.96
CA ASP A 101 -8.41 1.61 -14.41
C ASP A 101 -6.98 1.87 -13.90
N SER A 102 -6.87 2.51 -12.74
CA SER A 102 -5.60 2.86 -12.10
C SER A 102 -5.38 2.10 -10.78
N VAL A 103 -4.18 2.27 -10.21
CA VAL A 103 -3.85 1.78 -8.88
C VAL A 103 -3.67 2.97 -7.96
N VAL A 104 -4.48 3.05 -6.91
CA VAL A 104 -4.36 4.09 -5.88
C VAL A 104 -3.65 3.50 -4.67
N VAL A 105 -2.47 4.03 -4.35
CA VAL A 105 -1.67 3.65 -3.18
C VAL A 105 -1.83 4.73 -2.11
N LEU A 106 -2.35 4.35 -0.95
CA LEU A 106 -2.61 5.26 0.16
C LEU A 106 -1.66 4.97 1.31
N VAL A 107 -0.98 5.99 1.80
CA VAL A 107 -0.06 5.88 2.92
C VAL A 107 -0.62 6.66 4.09
N PHE A 108 -1.03 5.91 5.12
CA PHE A 108 -1.60 6.37 6.39
C PHE A 108 -2.80 7.33 6.20
N PRO A 109 -3.88 6.89 5.52
CA PRO A 109 -5.00 7.75 5.14
C PRO A 109 -5.60 8.53 6.32
N TYR A 110 -5.52 7.98 7.53
CA TYR A 110 -6.12 8.50 8.75
C TYR A 110 -5.15 9.23 9.70
N ASN A 111 -3.90 9.47 9.29
CA ASN A 111 -2.86 9.99 10.17
C ASN A 111 -3.21 11.36 10.82
N TYR A 112 -3.97 12.18 10.10
CA TYR A 112 -4.41 13.51 10.52
C TYR A 112 -5.83 13.53 11.12
N LEU A 113 -6.41 12.37 11.43
CA LEU A 113 -7.68 12.37 12.17
C LEU A 113 -7.50 12.99 13.56
N PRO A 114 -8.44 13.83 14.00
CA PRO A 114 -8.44 14.35 15.36
C PRO A 114 -8.68 13.23 16.36
N SER A 115 -8.12 13.37 17.57
CA SER A 115 -8.30 12.38 18.63
C SER A 115 -9.71 12.34 19.25
N ASP A 116 -10.61 13.18 18.76
CA ASP A 116 -11.97 13.35 19.25
C ASP A 116 -12.95 12.44 18.48
N PRO A 117 -13.61 11.48 19.16
CA PRO A 117 -14.60 10.59 18.55
C PRO A 117 -15.76 11.31 17.85
N SER A 118 -16.13 12.52 18.29
CA SER A 118 -17.23 13.28 17.67
C SER A 118 -16.94 13.70 16.23
N LYS A 119 -15.66 13.72 15.84
CA LYS A 119 -15.19 14.07 14.49
C LYS A 119 -14.95 12.85 13.59
N TYR A 120 -15.42 11.67 13.98
CA TYR A 120 -15.27 10.43 13.20
C TYR A 120 -16.12 10.39 11.91
N SER A 121 -17.02 11.35 11.72
CA SER A 121 -17.67 11.60 10.42
C SER A 121 -16.65 11.80 9.30
N GLU A 122 -15.49 12.37 9.59
CA GLU A 122 -14.42 12.56 8.60
C GLU A 122 -13.73 11.24 8.23
N ALA A 123 -13.56 10.32 9.18
CA ALA A 123 -13.05 8.97 8.90
C ALA A 123 -14.03 8.20 8.00
N THR A 124 -15.34 8.39 8.23
CA THR A 124 -16.43 7.86 7.40
C THR A 124 -16.37 8.43 5.99
N ARG A 125 -16.12 9.74 5.84
CA ARG A 125 -15.98 10.39 4.54
C ARG A 125 -14.79 9.83 3.75
N ILE A 126 -13.62 9.70 4.37
CA ILE A 126 -12.45 9.04 3.74
C ILE A 126 -12.83 7.64 3.29
N THR A 127 -13.37 6.81 4.19
CA THR A 127 -13.78 5.43 3.88
C THR A 127 -14.76 5.35 2.71
N GLY A 128 -15.74 6.28 2.66
CA GLY A 128 -16.72 6.37 1.58
C GLY A 128 -16.06 6.70 0.23
N LEU A 129 -15.13 7.65 0.21
CA LEU A 129 -14.36 7.99 -0.98
C LEU A 129 -13.50 6.80 -1.45
N LEU A 130 -12.83 6.11 -0.53
CA LEU A 130 -12.05 4.90 -0.86
C LEU A 130 -12.92 3.81 -1.48
N SER A 131 -14.12 3.61 -0.93
CA SER A 131 -15.09 2.65 -1.46
C SER A 131 -15.51 3.03 -2.87
N ARG A 132 -15.76 4.31 -3.13
CA ARG A 132 -16.11 4.84 -4.46
C ARG A 132 -14.96 4.66 -5.46
N ILE A 133 -13.72 4.97 -5.07
CA ILE A 133 -12.52 4.77 -5.89
C ILE A 133 -12.34 3.29 -6.24
N SER A 134 -12.56 2.39 -5.27
CA SER A 134 -12.44 0.93 -5.47
C SER A 134 -13.49 0.32 -6.38
N VAL A 135 -14.46 1.08 -6.90
CA VAL A 135 -15.38 0.55 -7.92
C VAL A 135 -14.66 0.36 -9.27
N PHE A 136 -13.74 1.26 -9.60
CA PHE A 136 -13.07 1.30 -10.90
C PHE A 136 -11.54 1.20 -10.83
N ASN A 137 -10.98 1.22 -9.62
CA ASN A 137 -9.54 1.21 -9.40
C ASN A 137 -9.16 0.13 -8.38
N GLN A 138 -7.91 -0.33 -8.43
CA GLN A 138 -7.37 -1.11 -7.32
C GLN A 138 -6.90 -0.14 -6.23
N VAL A 139 -7.25 -0.41 -4.97
CA VAL A 139 -6.84 0.44 -3.84
C VAL A 139 -5.93 -0.35 -2.93
N VAL A 140 -4.69 0.10 -2.76
CA VAL A 140 -3.71 -0.50 -1.84
C VAL A 140 -3.43 0.48 -0.71
N ILE A 141 -3.75 0.08 0.51
CA ILE A 141 -3.70 0.93 1.71
C ILE A 141 -2.57 0.45 2.60
N PHE A 142 -1.70 1.36 3.00
CA PHE A 142 -0.69 1.14 4.02
C PHE A 142 -1.11 1.94 5.25
N ASN A 143 -1.37 1.28 6.36
CA ASN A 143 -1.97 1.92 7.53
C ASN A 143 -1.19 1.65 8.82
N THR A 144 -1.42 2.45 9.86
CA THR A 144 -0.87 2.19 11.20
C THR A 144 -1.83 1.35 12.03
N VAL A 145 -1.32 0.76 13.11
CA VAL A 145 -2.17 0.21 14.17
C VAL A 145 -2.94 1.35 14.83
N SER A 146 -4.19 1.09 15.24
CA SER A 146 -5.02 2.12 15.87
C SER A 146 -4.44 2.63 17.20
N ARG A 147 -4.48 3.96 17.38
CA ARG A 147 -4.08 4.70 18.60
C ARG A 147 -4.94 4.35 19.81
N TYR A 148 -6.18 3.88 19.60
CA TYR A 148 -7.14 3.59 20.68
C TYR A 148 -7.09 2.15 21.18
N GLY A 149 -6.07 1.39 20.76
CA GLY A 149 -5.73 0.11 21.37
C GLY A 149 -6.69 -1.03 21.00
N TYR A 150 -6.46 -1.61 19.82
CA TYR A 150 -6.80 -2.99 19.46
C TYR A 150 -5.80 -3.43 18.39
N PHE A 151 -5.66 -4.73 18.14
CA PHE A 151 -4.84 -5.26 17.03
C PHE A 151 -5.40 -4.93 15.63
N MET A 152 -6.08 -3.80 15.45
CA MET A 152 -6.81 -3.37 14.25
C MET A 152 -6.13 -2.17 13.57
N PRO A 153 -6.33 -1.97 12.26
CA PRO A 153 -5.87 -0.76 11.55
C PRO A 153 -6.64 0.49 12.00
N GLU A 154 -6.05 1.67 11.78
CA GLU A 154 -6.77 2.95 11.92
C GLU A 154 -7.97 3.06 10.97
N GLY A 155 -8.96 3.87 11.34
CA GLY A 155 -10.19 4.12 10.55
C GLY A 155 -11.46 3.46 11.10
N GLY A 156 -11.32 2.58 12.09
CA GLY A 156 -12.45 2.00 12.83
C GLY A 156 -13.26 0.94 12.08
N SER A 157 -14.41 0.57 12.64
CA SER A 157 -15.23 -0.56 12.16
C SER A 157 -15.75 -0.36 10.73
N MET A 158 -16.18 0.85 10.37
CA MET A 158 -16.67 1.12 9.01
C MET A 158 -15.59 0.85 7.95
N HIS A 159 -14.38 1.36 8.18
CA HIS A 159 -13.23 1.11 7.30
C HIS A 159 -12.92 -0.38 7.21
N HIS A 160 -12.91 -1.08 8.35
CA HIS A 160 -12.72 -2.53 8.39
C HIS A 160 -13.76 -3.28 7.55
N HIS A 161 -15.01 -2.84 7.51
CA HIS A 161 -16.05 -3.45 6.67
C HIS A 161 -15.84 -3.15 5.17
N ALA A 162 -15.44 -1.92 4.83
CA ALA A 162 -15.22 -1.48 3.46
C ALA A 162 -14.03 -2.17 2.77
N VAL A 163 -12.93 -2.41 3.50
CA VAL A 163 -11.72 -3.03 2.95
C VAL A 163 -11.94 -4.53 2.70
N LYS A 164 -11.58 -5.05 1.52
CA LYS A 164 -11.80 -6.46 1.18
C LYS A 164 -10.77 -7.40 1.80
N ILE A 165 -9.48 -7.05 1.73
CA ILE A 165 -8.39 -7.83 2.31
C ILE A 165 -7.63 -6.97 3.31
N ILE A 166 -7.40 -7.50 4.51
CA ILE A 166 -6.61 -6.83 5.55
C ILE A 166 -5.52 -7.79 6.01
N VAL A 167 -4.27 -7.33 5.96
CA VAL A 167 -3.08 -8.06 6.38
C VAL A 167 -2.33 -7.23 7.42
N ARG A 168 -2.06 -7.86 8.57
CA ARG A 168 -1.22 -7.31 9.61
C ARG A 168 0.23 -7.67 9.34
N VAL A 169 1.14 -6.70 9.42
CA VAL A 169 2.58 -6.89 9.20
C VAL A 169 3.36 -6.44 10.44
N MET A 170 4.16 -7.33 11.02
CA MET A 170 4.89 -7.08 12.26
C MET A 170 6.35 -7.49 12.15
N ARG A 171 7.24 -6.73 12.79
CA ARG A 171 8.62 -7.18 13.05
C ARG A 171 8.65 -8.08 14.29
N ARG A 172 9.35 -9.20 14.19
CA ARG A 172 9.64 -10.10 15.33
C ARG A 172 11.01 -10.74 15.15
N ASN A 173 11.98 -10.36 15.99
CA ASN A 173 13.33 -10.93 16.05
C ASN A 173 14.05 -11.00 14.68
N GLY A 174 14.10 -9.87 13.95
CA GLY A 174 14.73 -9.79 12.61
C GLY A 174 13.97 -10.51 11.48
N ARG A 175 12.74 -10.97 11.77
CA ARG A 175 11.81 -11.52 10.79
C ARG A 175 10.59 -10.62 10.69
N VAL A 176 9.95 -10.67 9.54
CA VAL A 176 8.66 -10.06 9.29
C VAL A 176 7.61 -11.15 9.32
N VAL A 177 6.58 -10.95 10.13
CA VAL A 177 5.40 -11.81 10.24
C VAL A 177 4.23 -11.08 9.61
N SER A 178 3.66 -11.65 8.56
CA SER A 178 2.49 -11.14 7.86
C SER A 178 1.31 -12.09 8.07
N GLN A 179 0.19 -11.59 8.57
CA GLN A 179 -0.98 -12.38 8.94
C GLN A 179 -2.24 -11.82 8.29
N ILE A 180 -3.04 -12.69 7.66
CA ILE A 180 -4.37 -12.33 7.19
C ILE A 180 -5.27 -12.09 8.40
N VAL A 181 -5.90 -10.92 8.43
CA VAL A 181 -6.92 -10.53 9.42
C VAL A 181 -8.31 -10.60 8.80
N LYS A 182 -8.42 -10.26 7.51
CA LYS A 182 -9.65 -10.34 6.74
C LYS A 182 -9.32 -10.73 5.31
N HIS A 183 -10.03 -11.70 4.76
CA HIS A 183 -9.98 -12.04 3.35
C HIS A 183 -11.29 -12.74 2.96
N PRO A 184 -11.89 -12.46 1.78
CA PRO A 184 -13.21 -13.02 1.42
C PRO A 184 -13.21 -14.54 1.26
N VAL A 185 -12.10 -15.12 0.78
CA VAL A 185 -11.95 -16.57 0.53
C VAL A 185 -11.09 -17.31 1.57
N LYS A 186 -10.16 -16.63 2.26
CA LYS A 186 -9.22 -17.28 3.19
C LYS A 186 -9.58 -16.89 4.63
N ASN A 187 -9.78 -17.88 5.49
CA ASN A 187 -10.08 -17.62 6.90
C ASN A 187 -8.82 -17.29 7.71
N GLU A 188 -7.67 -17.84 7.31
CA GLU A 188 -6.40 -17.63 7.97
C GLU A 188 -5.23 -17.70 6.98
N GLY A 189 -4.09 -17.14 7.38
CA GLY A 189 -2.87 -17.23 6.59
C GLY A 189 -1.76 -16.46 7.27
N VAL A 190 -0.59 -17.10 7.39
CA VAL A 190 0.61 -16.47 7.95
C VAL A 190 1.78 -16.71 7.01
N ARG A 191 2.55 -15.67 6.74
CA ARG A 191 3.86 -15.74 6.09
C ARG A 191 4.91 -15.10 6.97
N VAL A 192 6.02 -15.81 7.15
CA VAL A 192 7.19 -15.32 7.87
C VAL A 192 8.35 -15.29 6.91
N PHE A 193 9.07 -14.17 6.87
CA PHE A 193 10.23 -14.00 6.00
C PHE A 193 11.31 -13.15 6.69
N SER A 194 12.56 -13.27 6.23
CA SER A 194 13.65 -12.45 6.77
C SER A 194 13.47 -11.00 6.36
N GLU A 195 13.70 -10.07 7.29
CA GLU A 195 13.67 -8.63 7.01
C GLU A 195 14.65 -8.22 5.91
N ARG A 196 15.81 -8.90 5.82
CA ARG A 196 16.82 -8.68 4.78
C ARG A 196 16.28 -8.81 3.35
N LEU A 197 15.17 -9.54 3.15
CA LEU A 197 14.55 -9.66 1.83
C LEU A 197 13.93 -8.34 1.35
N LEU A 198 13.56 -7.44 2.26
CA LEU A 198 13.06 -6.10 1.91
C LEU A 198 14.20 -5.21 1.39
N GLU A 199 15.39 -5.32 1.98
CA GLU A 199 16.61 -4.55 1.64
C GLU A 199 17.32 -5.07 0.38
N ALA A 200 17.37 -6.40 0.23
CA ALA A 200 18.13 -7.06 -0.82
C ALA A 200 17.53 -6.88 -2.22
N GLY A 201 16.25 -6.48 -2.32
CA GLY A 201 15.55 -6.59 -3.60
C GLY A 201 15.35 -8.06 -3.88
N VAL A 202 14.12 -8.60 -3.77
CA VAL A 202 13.90 -9.94 -4.34
C VAL A 202 14.24 -9.84 -5.81
N VAL A 203 15.38 -10.43 -6.20
CA VAL A 203 15.83 -10.54 -7.58
C VAL A 203 14.69 -11.23 -8.32
N ALA A 204 13.90 -10.44 -9.04
CA ALA A 204 12.95 -10.98 -9.99
C ALA A 204 13.78 -11.88 -10.91
N ARG A 205 13.47 -13.19 -10.93
CA ARG A 205 14.14 -14.16 -11.79
C ARG A 205 14.07 -13.65 -13.22
N GLY A 206 15.20 -13.15 -13.69
CA GLY A 206 15.34 -12.35 -14.90
C GLY A 206 16.70 -11.69 -14.87
N SER A 207 17.76 -12.50 -14.75
CA SER A 207 19.14 -12.05 -14.85
C SER A 207 19.36 -11.41 -16.22
N ARG A 208 19.20 -10.09 -16.33
CA ARG A 208 19.73 -9.34 -17.46
C ARG A 208 21.25 -9.40 -17.38
N SER A 209 21.89 -9.90 -18.42
CA SER A 209 23.35 -9.95 -18.50
C SER A 209 23.94 -8.55 -18.49
N LEU A 210 25.19 -8.41 -18.02
CA LEU A 210 25.95 -7.15 -18.02
C LEU A 210 25.97 -6.46 -19.40
N LEU A 211 25.86 -7.23 -20.49
CA LEU A 211 25.80 -6.69 -21.86
C LEU A 211 24.51 -5.91 -22.16
N ALA A 212 23.40 -6.20 -21.47
CA ALA A 212 22.16 -5.44 -21.58
C ALA A 212 22.25 -4.04 -20.94
N TRP A 213 23.30 -3.78 -20.15
CA TRP A 213 23.52 -2.49 -19.48
C TRP A 213 24.33 -1.49 -20.31
N ILE A 214 25.05 -1.93 -21.34
CA ILE A 214 25.96 -1.08 -22.13
C ILE A 214 25.22 -0.44 -23.33
N ARG A 215 23.99 -0.86 -23.63
CA ARG A 215 23.26 -0.46 -24.85
C ARG A 215 22.06 0.47 -24.61
N SER A 216 21.97 1.12 -23.46
CA SER A 216 20.93 2.11 -23.13
C SER A 216 21.55 3.48 -22.87
#